data_AF-A0AAU8S0M9-F1
#
_entry.id   AF-A0AAU8S0M9-F1
#
_cell.length_a   1.000
_cell.length_b   1.000
_cell.length_c   1.000
_cell.angle_alpha   90.00
_cell.angle_beta   90.00
_cell.angle_gamma   90.00
#
_symmetry.space_group_name_H-M   'P 1'
#
loop_
_entity.id
_entity.type
_entity.pdbx_description
1 polymer ?
#
loop_
_entity_poly.entity_id
_entity_poly.type
_entity_poly.pdbx_seq_one_letter_code
_entity_poly.pdbx_strand_id
1 'polypeptide(L)'
;MSEQLMREQFEAWVLREYPNQIMAKFSDGDYQSWALQHCWVGWRASREAFAVDLPSASAYEGLTHHLGCAIELTYEKPEHDPVALVRLPDVVAAIEACGLKVKP
;
A
#
# COMPACT_ATOMS: atom_id res chain seq x y z
N MET A 1 1.49 2.85 5.97
CA MET A 1 0.60 3.93 6.48
C MET A 1 1.07 4.30 7.88
N SER A 2 1.26 5.58 8.18
CA SER A 2 1.27 5.98 9.58
C SER A 2 -0.12 5.71 10.17
N GLU A 3 -0.19 5.30 11.44
CA GLU A 3 -1.46 5.02 12.11
C GLU A 3 -2.43 6.21 12.03
N GLN A 4 -1.88 7.42 11.99
CA GLN A 4 -2.61 8.67 11.84
C GLN A 4 -3.35 8.80 10.51
N LEU A 5 -2.70 8.53 9.37
CA LEU A 5 -3.35 8.61 8.06
C LEU A 5 -4.49 7.57 7.92
N MET A 6 -4.28 6.37 8.47
CA MET A 6 -5.32 5.33 8.50
C MET A 6 -6.56 5.80 9.26
N ARG A 7 -6.30 6.50 10.38
CA ARG A 7 -7.33 7.03 11.25
C ARG A 7 -8.08 8.17 10.59
N GLU A 8 -7.40 9.11 9.94
CA GLU A 8 -8.04 10.18 9.17
C GLU A 8 -8.96 9.63 8.07
N GLN A 9 -8.53 8.60 7.33
CA GLN A 9 -9.38 7.94 6.33
C GLN A 9 -10.62 7.29 6.95
N PHE A 10 -10.48 6.64 8.11
CA PHE A 10 -11.60 6.06 8.83
C PHE A 10 -12.57 7.13 9.31
N GLU A 11 -12.08 8.19 9.96
CA GLU A 11 -12.90 9.27 10.48
C GLU A 11 -13.65 10.01 9.36
N ALA A 12 -12.98 10.26 8.23
CA ALA A 12 -13.61 10.87 7.05
C ALA A 12 -14.73 9.99 6.48
N TRP A 13 -14.52 8.67 6.44
CA TRP A 13 -15.56 7.72 6.02
C TRP A 13 -16.75 7.74 7.00
N VAL A 14 -16.50 7.66 8.30
CA VAL A 14 -17.56 7.69 9.33
C VAL A 14 -18.39 8.96 9.24
N LEU A 15 -17.75 10.14 9.15
CA LEU A 15 -18.46 11.41 9.09
C LEU A 15 -19.23 11.61 7.77
N ARG A 16 -18.80 10.96 6.68
CA ARG A 16 -19.54 10.97 5.42
C ARG A 16 -20.81 10.13 5.48
N GLU A 17 -20.71 8.90 6.01
CA GLU A 17 -21.85 7.97 6.10
C GLU A 17 -22.78 8.30 7.29
N TYR A 18 -22.21 8.85 8.36
CA TYR A 18 -22.90 9.19 9.61
C TYR A 18 -22.56 10.63 10.06
N PRO A 19 -23.10 11.66 9.40
CA PRO A 19 -22.73 13.07 9.64
C PRO A 19 -22.93 13.58 11.07
N ASN A 20 -23.84 12.95 11.83
CA ASN A 20 -24.13 13.31 13.22
C ASN A 20 -23.34 12.47 14.24
N GLN A 21 -22.40 11.63 13.78
CA GLN A 21 -21.62 10.78 14.67
C GLN A 21 -20.69 11.62 15.54
N ILE A 22 -20.76 11.43 16.85
CA ILE A 22 -19.85 12.05 17.80
C ILE A 22 -18.52 11.29 17.79
N MET A 23 -17.44 11.98 17.42
CA MET A 23 -16.08 11.45 17.31
C MET A 23 -15.24 11.76 18.56
N ALA A 24 -15.87 11.78 19.74
CA ALA A 24 -15.19 12.05 21.00
C ALA A 24 -14.18 10.95 21.33
N LYS A 25 -13.01 11.35 21.82
CA LYS A 25 -11.92 10.45 22.22
C LYS A 25 -11.59 10.63 23.70
N PHE A 26 -11.05 9.59 24.32
CA PHE A 26 -10.40 9.69 25.62
C PHE A 26 -8.99 10.28 25.45
N SER A 27 -8.31 10.55 26.58
CA SER A 27 -6.94 11.09 26.59
C SER A 27 -5.89 10.14 26.00
N ASP A 28 -6.19 8.85 25.92
CA ASP A 28 -5.36 7.82 25.30
C ASP A 28 -5.56 7.71 23.78
N GLY A 29 -6.54 8.43 23.21
CA GLY A 29 -6.85 8.44 21.78
C GLY A 29 -7.88 7.39 21.33
N ASP A 30 -8.41 6.58 22.23
CA ASP A 30 -9.53 5.67 21.94
C ASP A 30 -10.85 6.42 21.82
N TYR A 31 -11.75 5.92 20.97
CA TYR A 31 -13.08 6.51 20.83
C TYR A 31 -13.93 6.20 22.06
N GLN A 32 -14.66 7.21 22.55
CA GLN A 32 -15.56 7.03 23.69
C GLN A 32 -16.77 6.14 23.38
N SER A 33 -17.18 6.12 22.10
CA SER A 33 -18.20 5.20 21.62
C SER A 33 -17.60 3.82 21.39
N TRP A 34 -18.09 2.82 22.14
CA TRP A 34 -17.67 1.43 21.99
C TRP A 34 -17.89 0.88 20.59
N ALA A 35 -19.02 1.22 19.95
CA ALA A 35 -19.28 0.80 18.57
C ALA A 35 -18.24 1.39 17.61
N LEU A 36 -17.92 2.67 17.77
CA LEU A 36 -16.93 3.36 16.94
C LEU A 36 -15.52 2.79 17.16
N GLN A 37 -15.16 2.48 18.41
CA GLN A 37 -13.89 1.85 18.75
C GLN A 37 -13.75 0.46 18.13
N HIS A 38 -14.78 -0.39 18.21
CA HIS A 38 -14.74 -1.70 17.57
C HIS A 38 -14.69 -1.61 16.04
N CYS A 39 -15.42 -0.67 15.43
CA CYS A 39 -15.32 -0.41 13.99
C CYS A 39 -13.91 0.01 13.58
N TRP A 40 -13.25 0.86 14.39
CA TRP A 40 -11.87 1.26 14.17
C TRP A 40 -10.90 0.08 14.27
N VAL A 41 -11.04 -0.77 15.29
CA VAL A 41 -10.21 -1.99 15.44
C VAL A 41 -10.39 -2.92 14.24
N GLY A 42 -11.62 -3.15 13.79
CA GLY A 42 -11.90 -3.96 12.60
C GLY A 42 -11.33 -3.36 11.31
N TRP A 43 -11.44 -2.04 11.15
CA TRP A 43 -10.87 -1.31 10.01
C TRP A 43 -9.34 -1.44 9.96
N ARG A 44 -8.68 -1.30 11.12
CA ARG A 44 -7.23 -1.48 11.26
C ARG A 44 -6.82 -2.90 10.88
N ALA A 45 -7.47 -3.91 11.47
CA ALA A 45 -7.17 -5.32 11.20
C ALA A 45 -7.35 -5.70 9.72
N SER A 46 -8.41 -5.19 9.08
CA SER A 46 -8.67 -5.42 7.64
C SER A 46 -7.53 -4.92 6.76
N ARG A 47 -7.01 -3.72 7.03
CA ARG A 47 -5.88 -3.13 6.29
C ARG A 47 -4.56 -3.81 6.60
N GLU A 48 -4.38 -4.30 7.82
CA GLU A 48 -3.19 -5.08 8.18
C GLU A 48 -3.16 -6.46 7.54
N ALA A 49 -4.32 -7.04 7.21
CA ALA A 49 -4.43 -8.33 6.53
C ALA A 49 -4.21 -8.23 5.01
N PHE A 50 -4.37 -7.04 4.41
CA PHE A 50 -4.22 -6.84 2.98
C PHE A 50 -2.76 -6.62 2.59
N ALA A 51 -2.21 -7.56 1.81
CA ALA A 51 -0.84 -7.49 1.28
C ALA A 51 -0.83 -7.67 -0.24
N VAL A 52 -0.13 -6.78 -0.94
CA VAL A 52 0.02 -6.74 -2.39
C VAL A 52 1.22 -7.58 -2.80
N ASP A 53 1.01 -8.52 -3.72
CA ASP A 53 2.09 -9.21 -4.43
C ASP A 53 2.58 -8.32 -5.58
N LEU A 54 3.87 -7.95 -5.54
CA LEU A 54 4.50 -7.31 -6.68
C LEU A 54 5.08 -8.37 -7.62
N PRO A 55 4.94 -8.21 -8.95
CA PRO A 55 5.60 -9.11 -9.90
C PRO A 55 7.12 -9.14 -9.66
N SER A 56 7.75 -10.28 -9.91
CA SER A 56 9.22 -10.37 -9.92
C SER A 56 9.75 -9.48 -11.04
N ALA A 57 10.92 -8.87 -10.83
CA ALA A 57 11.57 -8.04 -11.85
C ALA A 57 11.81 -8.79 -13.19
N SER A 58 11.78 -10.13 -13.17
CA SER A 58 11.90 -11.00 -14.34
C SER A 58 10.62 -11.19 -15.15
N ALA A 59 9.45 -10.74 -14.68
CA ALA A 59 8.16 -10.97 -15.35
C ALA A 59 7.89 -10.03 -16.55
N TYR A 60 8.94 -9.37 -17.06
CA TYR A 60 8.90 -8.62 -18.31
C TYR A 60 9.22 -9.48 -19.56
N GLU A 61 9.08 -10.80 -19.49
CA GLU A 61 9.01 -11.64 -20.70
C GLU A 61 7.83 -11.26 -21.63
N GLY A 62 6.79 -10.58 -21.12
CA GLY A 62 5.67 -10.10 -21.91
C GLY A 62 5.88 -8.77 -22.66
N LEU A 63 6.87 -7.95 -22.26
CA LEU A 63 7.11 -6.66 -22.94
C LEU A 63 7.76 -6.81 -24.31
N THR A 64 8.62 -7.83 -24.46
CA THR A 64 9.23 -8.16 -25.76
C THR A 64 8.16 -8.49 -26.80
N HIS A 65 7.03 -9.06 -26.36
CA HIS A 65 5.94 -9.46 -27.26
C HIS A 65 4.96 -8.30 -27.60
N HIS A 66 4.83 -7.29 -26.74
CA HIS A 66 3.85 -6.21 -26.93
C HIS A 66 4.41 -4.94 -27.61
N LEU A 67 5.72 -4.68 -27.47
CA LEU A 67 6.36 -3.49 -28.06
C LEU A 67 6.86 -3.70 -29.50
N GLY A 68 6.82 -4.91 -30.05
CA GLY A 68 7.29 -5.20 -31.41
C GLY A 68 8.79 -4.93 -31.66
N CYS A 69 9.53 -4.53 -30.62
CA CYS A 69 10.96 -4.32 -30.64
C CYS A 69 11.62 -5.42 -29.83
N ALA A 70 12.32 -6.32 -30.52
CA ALA A 70 13.33 -7.14 -29.90
C ALA A 70 14.44 -6.20 -29.40
N ILE A 71 14.35 -5.81 -28.13
CA ILE A 71 15.55 -5.33 -27.44
C ILE A 71 16.36 -6.59 -27.19
N GLU A 72 17.29 -6.91 -28.10
CA GLU A 72 18.31 -7.92 -27.86
C GLU A 72 19.18 -7.44 -26.70
N LEU A 73 18.79 -7.84 -25.48
CA LEU A 73 19.66 -7.74 -24.33
C LEU A 73 20.68 -8.87 -24.45
N THR A 74 21.81 -8.59 -25.11
CA THR A 74 22.98 -9.46 -25.08
C THR A 74 23.43 -9.57 -23.62
N TYR A 75 23.15 -10.74 -23.03
CA TYR A 75 23.39 -11.02 -21.62
C TYR A 75 24.87 -11.35 -21.40
N GLU A 76 25.75 -10.34 -21.47
CA GLU A 76 27.04 -10.42 -20.80
C GLU A 76 26.87 -9.87 -19.39
N LYS A 77 27.11 -10.72 -18.40
CA LYS A 77 26.94 -10.47 -16.97
C LYS A 77 27.74 -9.23 -16.56
N PRO A 78 27.12 -8.05 -16.37
CA PRO A 78 27.87 -6.84 -16.08
C PRO A 78 28.09 -6.79 -14.57
N GLU A 79 29.30 -6.45 -14.14
CA GLU A 79 29.58 -6.14 -12.72
C GLU A 79 28.83 -4.88 -12.24
N HIS A 80 28.12 -4.19 -13.16
CA HIS A 80 27.19 -3.09 -12.93
C HIS A 80 25.94 -3.24 -13.79
N ASP A 81 24.82 -3.56 -13.14
CA ASP A 81 23.47 -3.63 -13.72
C ASP A 81 23.14 -2.39 -14.60
N PRO A 82 23.20 -2.47 -15.94
CA PRO A 82 23.15 -1.31 -16.84
C PRO A 82 21.70 -0.90 -17.13
N VAL A 83 20.76 -1.76 -16.79
CA VAL A 83 19.35 -1.42 -16.72
C VAL A 83 18.93 -1.81 -15.34
N ALA A 84 19.20 -0.92 -14.39
CA ALA A 84 18.64 -0.87 -13.07
C ALA A 84 17.10 -0.97 -13.14
N LEU A 85 16.56 -2.15 -13.50
CA LEU A 85 15.20 -2.64 -13.24
C LEU A 85 15.12 -3.00 -11.75
N VAL A 86 15.76 -2.16 -10.93
CA VAL A 86 15.46 -1.98 -9.54
C VAL A 86 13.95 -1.80 -9.54
N ARG A 87 13.22 -2.66 -8.81
CA ARG A 87 11.88 -2.30 -8.36
C ARG A 87 12.06 -0.90 -7.80
N LEU A 88 11.66 0.15 -8.54
CA LEU A 88 12.00 1.52 -8.13
C LEU A 88 11.61 1.59 -6.67
N PRO A 89 12.55 1.84 -5.73
CA PRO A 89 12.26 1.77 -4.30
C PRO A 89 11.03 2.63 -3.97
N ASP A 90 10.84 3.67 -4.79
CA ASP A 90 9.67 4.54 -4.92
C ASP A 90 8.32 3.83 -5.06
N VAL A 91 8.21 2.69 -5.76
CA VAL A 91 6.94 1.96 -5.94
C VAL A 91 6.54 1.21 -4.69
N VAL A 92 7.47 0.49 -4.06
CA VAL A 92 7.22 -0.17 -2.76
C VAL A 92 6.92 0.89 -1.72
N ALA A 93 7.75 1.94 -1.64
CA ALA A 93 7.55 3.06 -0.73
C ALA A 93 6.22 3.79 -0.97
N ALA A 94 5.79 3.98 -2.22
CA ALA A 94 4.50 4.60 -2.54
C ALA A 94 3.31 3.71 -2.15
N ILE A 95 3.40 2.39 -2.36
CA ILE A 95 2.36 1.44 -1.95
C ILE A 95 2.25 1.39 -0.43
N GLU A 96 3.39 1.36 0.26
CA GLU A 96 3.45 1.40 1.72
C GLU A 96 2.99 2.75 2.29
N ALA A 97 3.27 3.87 1.60
CA ALA A 97 2.77 5.20 1.94
C ALA A 97 1.24 5.27 1.86
N CYS A 98 0.64 4.62 0.84
CA CYS A 98 -0.80 4.43 0.73
C CYS A 98 -1.39 3.48 1.78
N GLY A 99 -0.54 2.76 2.49
CA GLY A 99 -0.94 1.95 3.62
C GLY A 99 -1.23 0.49 3.36
N LEU A 100 -0.76 -0.01 2.23
CA LEU A 100 -0.85 -1.40 1.87
C LEU A 100 0.47 -2.07 2.23
N LYS A 101 0.42 -3.32 2.71
CA LYS A 101 1.64 -4.12 2.88
C LYS A 101 2.05 -4.67 1.53
N VAL A 102 3.35 -4.78 1.28
CA VAL A 102 3.87 -5.49 0.10
C VAL A 102 4.48 -6.80 0.57
N LYS A 103 4.16 -7.91 -0.10
CA LYS A 103 4.78 -9.20 0.23
C LYS A 103 6.27 -9.18 -0.19
N PRO A 104 7.16 -9.81 0.61
CA PRO A 104 8.58 -9.90 0.29
C PRO A 104 8.82 -10.59 -1.06
#